data_AF-A0A1V4CB36-F1
#
_entry.id   AF-A0A1V4CB36-F1
#
_cell.length_a   1.000
_cell.length_b   1.000
_cell.length_c   1.000
_cell.angle_alpha   90.00
_cell.angle_beta   90.00
_cell.angle_gamma   90.00
#
_symmetry.space_group_name_H-M   'P 1'
#
loop_
_entity.id
_entity.type
_entity.pdbx_description
1 polymer ?
#
loop_
_entity_poly.entity_id
_entity_poly.type
_entity_poly.pdbx_seq_one_letter_code
_entity_poly.pdbx_strand_id
1 'polypeptide(L)'
;MSISAEFSSDVIERADELLAFDEAYPISLLQRKLRIGYNAAQRLLDLIKKRRSLMSHDLQGVLNKAWRHAMDIYVAGKVNSERTLHAILYSQLVAALPDCTVLCEPQLPIAQHGVFVPDVVVINDQNQIVVVLEIKFVPHAYPVFEADIAKLRAIALDGERSSFDLLLQPKTGKFMDVKTTISPECLFVFAVVGRWDAKAVDVEIVTKAFYGGDQDALVGRFLGLARTTGSTA
;
A
#
# COMPACT_ATOMS: atom_id res chain seq x y z
N MET A 1 24.55 18.91 15.95
CA MET A 1 24.31 18.48 17.34
C MET A 1 24.35 16.96 17.35
N SER A 2 25.40 16.37 17.92
CA SER A 2 25.64 14.92 17.93
C SER A 2 25.01 14.27 19.16
N ILE A 3 24.03 13.41 18.91
CA ILE A 3 23.45 12.50 19.90
C ILE A 3 24.30 11.22 19.88
N SER A 4 25.52 11.26 20.43
CA SER A 4 26.40 10.07 20.41
C SER A 4 27.27 9.87 21.65
N ALA A 5 26.99 10.54 22.77
CA ALA A 5 27.82 10.42 23.97
C ALA A 5 27.07 9.87 25.20
N GLU A 6 25.74 9.98 25.27
CA GLU A 6 25.00 9.63 26.50
C GLU A 6 24.54 8.16 26.59
N PHE A 7 24.69 7.35 25.53
CA PHE A 7 24.30 5.93 25.55
C PHE A 7 25.41 4.97 26.01
N SER A 8 26.58 5.47 26.41
CA SER A 8 27.76 4.63 26.65
C SER A 8 28.00 4.24 28.11
N SER A 9 27.55 5.01 29.09
CA SER A 9 27.83 4.70 30.52
C SER A 9 26.87 3.67 31.10
N ASP A 10 25.57 3.82 30.83
CA ASP A 10 24.51 2.99 31.44
C ASP A 10 24.53 1.52 30.98
N VAL A 11 25.10 1.26 29.81
CA VAL A 11 25.24 -0.10 29.25
C VAL A 11 26.46 -0.80 29.86
N ILE A 12 27.48 -0.05 30.27
CA ILE A 12 28.71 -0.57 30.87
C ILE A 12 28.50 -0.87 32.35
N GLU A 13 27.84 0.01 33.12
CA GLU A 13 27.56 -0.26 34.54
C GLU A 13 26.62 -1.46 34.76
N ARG A 14 25.64 -1.67 33.87
CA ARG A 14 24.79 -2.87 33.92
C ARG A 14 25.49 -4.16 33.50
N ALA A 15 26.63 -4.08 32.80
CA ALA A 15 27.43 -5.24 32.46
C ALA A 15 28.16 -5.78 33.69
N ASP A 16 28.58 -4.90 34.61
CA ASP A 16 29.24 -5.28 35.86
C ASP A 16 28.28 -5.89 36.88
N GLU A 17 27.02 -5.43 36.94
CA GLU A 17 25.97 -6.09 37.74
C GLU A 17 25.62 -7.51 37.22
N LEU A 18 25.75 -7.73 35.90
CA LEU A 18 25.58 -9.04 35.27
C LEU A 18 26.80 -9.96 35.41
N LEU A 19 27.94 -9.44 35.88
CA LEU A 19 29.16 -10.21 36.19
C LEU A 19 29.17 -10.73 37.64
N ALA A 20 28.34 -10.18 38.53
CA ALA A 20 28.24 -10.61 39.93
C ALA A 20 27.35 -11.85 40.16
N PHE A 21 26.77 -12.43 39.10
CA PHE A 21 25.73 -13.48 39.17
C PHE A 21 26.21 -14.86 38.67
N ASP A 22 27.49 -15.22 38.86
CA ASP A 22 28.12 -16.30 38.08
C ASP A 22 28.97 -17.30 38.91
N GLU A 23 28.45 -17.80 40.04
CA GLU A 23 29.08 -18.95 40.74
C GLU A 23 28.48 -20.32 40.36
N ALA A 24 27.45 -20.40 39.49
CA ALA A 24 26.75 -21.67 39.28
C ALA A 24 27.08 -22.42 37.97
N TYR A 25 27.35 -21.78 36.83
CA TYR A 25 27.59 -22.52 35.58
C TYR A 25 28.40 -21.71 34.54
N PRO A 26 29.63 -22.12 34.17
CA PRO A 26 30.44 -21.35 33.23
C PRO A 26 29.98 -21.62 31.80
N ILE A 27 29.10 -20.76 31.29
CA ILE A 27 28.88 -20.62 29.85
C ILE A 27 30.12 -19.93 29.27
N SER A 28 30.74 -20.51 28.24
CA SER A 28 31.98 -19.94 27.69
C SER A 28 31.74 -18.52 27.17
N LEU A 29 32.74 -17.65 27.29
CA LEU A 29 32.67 -16.26 26.81
C LEU A 29 32.19 -16.17 25.34
N LEU A 30 32.53 -17.18 24.53
CA LEU A 30 32.10 -17.33 23.14
C LEU A 30 30.59 -17.57 23.01
N GLN A 31 30.03 -18.46 23.82
CA GLN A 31 28.58 -18.73 23.87
C GLN A 31 27.80 -17.49 24.35
N ARG A 32 28.36 -16.72 25.28
CA ARG A 32 27.78 -15.46 25.77
C ARG A 32 27.73 -14.40 24.66
N LYS A 33 28.82 -14.22 23.91
CA LYS A 33 28.89 -13.31 22.75
C LYS A 33 27.94 -13.73 21.62
N LEU A 34 27.85 -15.03 21.33
CA LEU A 34 26.91 -15.57 20.34
C LEU A 34 25.45 -15.29 20.71
N ARG A 35 25.09 -15.50 21.99
CA ARG A 35 23.73 -15.25 22.50
C ARG A 35 23.36 -13.76 22.44
N ILE A 36 24.28 -12.86 22.76
CA ILE A 36 24.07 -11.41 22.64
C ILE A 36 23.88 -11.01 21.17
N GLY A 37 24.74 -11.52 20.27
CA GLY A 37 24.63 -11.27 18.83
C GLY A 37 23.31 -11.78 18.24
N TYR A 38 22.87 -12.98 18.62
CA TYR A 38 21.60 -13.56 18.19
C TYR A 38 20.40 -12.72 18.67
N ASN A 39 20.40 -12.29 19.93
CA ASN A 39 19.33 -11.45 20.47
C ASN A 39 19.27 -10.07 19.81
N ALA A 40 20.42 -9.48 19.46
CA ALA A 40 20.47 -8.22 18.73
C ALA A 40 19.95 -8.37 17.29
N ALA A 41 20.34 -9.44 16.58
CA ALA A 41 19.83 -9.76 15.25
C ALA A 41 18.32 -10.01 15.25
N GLN A 42 17.81 -10.73 16.27
CA GLN A 42 16.38 -10.99 16.41
C GLN A 42 15.60 -9.70 16.66
N ARG A 43 16.10 -8.80 17.53
CA ARG A 43 15.49 -7.47 17.74
C ARG A 43 15.51 -6.61 16.48
N LEU A 44 16.57 -6.69 15.68
CA LEU A 44 16.66 -5.97 14.41
C LEU A 44 15.64 -6.53 13.40
N LEU A 45 15.49 -7.86 13.32
CA LEU A 45 14.47 -8.51 12.50
C LEU A 45 13.06 -8.15 12.96
N ASP A 46 12.81 -8.10 14.27
CA ASP A 46 11.52 -7.69 14.82
C ASP A 46 11.24 -6.20 14.56
N LEU A 47 12.25 -5.34 14.61
CA LEU A 47 12.14 -3.92 14.21
C LEU A 47 11.89 -3.77 12.71
N ILE A 48 12.54 -4.55 11.86
CA ILE A 48 12.32 -4.56 10.40
C ILE A 48 10.91 -5.08 10.09
N LYS A 49 10.47 -6.15 10.75
CA LYS A 49 9.11 -6.69 10.64
C LYS A 49 8.08 -5.69 11.15
N LYS A 50 8.32 -5.02 12.27
CA LYS A 50 7.44 -3.98 12.83
C LYS A 50 7.40 -2.74 11.95
N ARG A 51 8.52 -2.35 11.32
CA ARG A 51 8.56 -1.23 10.36
C ARG A 51 7.83 -1.60 9.06
N ARG A 52 7.99 -2.83 8.56
CA ARG A 52 7.18 -3.37 7.45
C ARG A 52 5.69 -3.43 7.81
N SER A 53 5.36 -3.89 9.01
CA SER A 53 3.97 -3.94 9.47
C SER A 53 3.39 -2.56 9.69
N LEU A 54 4.18 -1.56 10.12
CA LEU A 54 3.74 -0.17 10.21
C LEU A 54 3.46 0.46 8.83
N MET A 55 4.11 -0.01 7.76
CA MET A 55 3.80 0.42 6.39
C MET A 55 2.60 -0.32 5.79
N SER A 56 2.35 -1.58 6.16
CA SER A 56 1.19 -2.33 5.66
C SER A 56 -0.09 -2.10 6.47
N HIS A 57 -0.01 -1.82 7.78
CA HIS A 57 -1.19 -1.78 8.66
C HIS A 57 -2.02 -0.49 8.68
N ASP A 58 -1.69 0.56 7.93
CA ASP A 58 -2.68 1.63 7.72
C ASP A 58 -2.81 2.14 6.29
N LEU A 59 -2.30 1.41 5.30
CA LEU A 59 -2.53 1.80 3.89
C LEU A 59 -4.04 1.77 3.57
N GLN A 60 -4.75 0.75 4.07
CA GLN A 60 -6.21 0.68 3.97
C GLN A 60 -6.89 1.84 4.72
N GLY A 61 -6.44 2.21 5.92
CA GLY A 61 -7.07 3.31 6.65
C GLY A 61 -6.77 4.68 6.04
N VAL A 62 -5.57 4.88 5.48
CA VAL A 62 -5.22 6.05 4.66
C VAL A 62 -6.14 6.14 3.44
N LEU A 63 -6.31 5.05 2.68
CA LEU A 63 -7.21 5.00 1.53
C LEU A 63 -8.66 5.28 1.92
N ASN A 64 -9.15 4.67 3.01
CA ASN A 64 -10.49 4.92 3.52
C ASN A 64 -10.69 6.38 3.95
N LYS A 65 -9.68 6.99 4.58
CA LYS A 65 -9.73 8.40 5.01
C LYS A 65 -9.72 9.34 3.81
N ALA A 66 -8.86 9.09 2.83
CA ALA A 66 -8.80 9.85 1.58
C ALA A 66 -10.13 9.76 0.82
N TRP A 67 -10.70 8.56 0.71
CA TRP A 67 -12.00 8.34 0.08
C TRP A 67 -13.13 9.06 0.82
N ARG A 68 -13.19 8.94 2.15
CA ARG A 68 -14.19 9.64 2.96
C ARG A 68 -14.14 11.15 2.74
N HIS A 69 -12.95 11.73 2.75
CA HIS A 69 -12.78 13.16 2.49
C HIS A 69 -13.28 13.55 1.09
N ALA A 70 -12.94 12.77 0.07
CA ALA A 70 -13.44 13.00 -1.29
C ALA A 70 -14.98 12.90 -1.35
N MET A 71 -15.57 11.96 -0.60
CA MET A 71 -17.02 11.82 -0.51
C MET A 71 -17.70 12.98 0.21
N ASP A 72 -17.09 13.55 1.25
CA ASP A 72 -17.60 14.75 1.92
C ASP A 72 -17.69 15.94 0.94
N ILE A 73 -16.67 16.09 0.08
CA ILE A 73 -16.64 17.12 -0.97
C ILE A 73 -17.67 16.83 -2.07
N TYR A 74 -17.85 15.56 -2.45
CA TYR A 74 -18.89 15.13 -3.40
C TYR A 74 -20.30 15.43 -2.86
N VAL A 75 -20.59 15.09 -1.60
CA VAL A 75 -21.89 15.38 -0.95
C VAL A 75 -22.14 16.88 -0.84
N ALA A 76 -21.08 17.68 -0.67
CA ALA A 76 -21.18 19.14 -0.72
C ALA A 76 -21.41 19.71 -2.14
N GLY A 77 -21.60 18.86 -3.16
CA GLY A 77 -21.89 19.27 -4.54
C GLY A 77 -20.69 19.82 -5.32
N LYS A 78 -19.47 19.60 -4.82
CA LYS A 78 -18.24 20.18 -5.40
C LYS A 78 -17.50 19.24 -6.35
N VAL A 79 -17.96 17.99 -6.49
CA VAL A 79 -17.40 17.00 -7.42
C VAL A 79 -18.44 16.70 -8.50
N ASN A 80 -18.12 17.05 -9.75
CA ASN A 80 -19.01 16.88 -10.90
C ASN A 80 -18.41 15.99 -12.01
N SER A 81 -17.17 15.52 -11.83
CA SER A 81 -16.48 14.68 -12.82
C SER A 81 -15.52 13.71 -12.14
N GLU A 82 -15.21 12.61 -12.84
CA GLU A 82 -14.22 11.63 -12.42
C GLU A 82 -12.84 12.29 -12.21
N ARG A 83 -12.45 13.20 -13.11
CA ARG A 83 -11.18 13.94 -13.01
C ARG A 83 -11.10 14.79 -11.74
N THR A 84 -12.21 15.42 -11.33
CA THR A 84 -12.25 16.18 -10.07
C THR A 84 -12.10 15.25 -8.87
N LEU A 85 -12.78 14.09 -8.89
CA LEU A 85 -12.65 13.07 -7.85
C LEU A 85 -11.21 12.54 -7.76
N HIS A 86 -10.61 12.22 -8.90
CA HIS A 86 -9.23 11.78 -9.03
C HIS A 86 -8.28 12.84 -8.45
N ALA A 87 -8.40 14.11 -8.84
CA ALA A 87 -7.53 15.17 -8.32
C ALA A 87 -7.62 15.34 -6.79
N ILE A 88 -8.80 15.21 -6.20
CA ILE A 88 -9.00 15.26 -4.74
C ILE A 88 -8.31 14.07 -4.08
N LEU A 89 -8.51 12.85 -4.60
CA LEU A 89 -7.88 11.65 -4.05
C LEU A 89 -6.35 11.73 -4.15
N TYR A 90 -5.82 12.13 -5.30
CA TYR A 90 -4.38 12.36 -5.49
C TYR A 90 -3.82 13.31 -4.42
N SER A 91 -4.46 14.46 -4.21
CA SER A 91 -4.02 15.43 -3.20
C SER A 91 -4.03 14.86 -1.79
N GLN A 92 -5.03 14.05 -1.43
CA GLN A 92 -5.10 13.43 -0.10
C GLN A 92 -4.02 12.36 0.08
N LEU A 93 -3.77 11.55 -0.95
CA LEU A 93 -2.76 10.49 -0.89
C LEU A 93 -1.34 11.05 -0.81
N VAL A 94 -1.00 12.06 -1.62
CA VAL A 94 0.31 12.74 -1.55
C VAL A 94 0.55 13.34 -0.16
N ALA A 95 -0.47 13.94 0.44
CA ALA A 95 -0.34 14.52 1.78
C ALA A 95 -0.21 13.46 2.88
N ALA A 96 -0.88 12.32 2.74
CA ALA A 96 -0.90 11.25 3.74
C ALA A 96 0.29 10.29 3.66
N LEU A 97 0.95 10.21 2.49
CA LEU A 97 2.03 9.27 2.20
C LEU A 97 3.30 10.01 1.74
N PRO A 98 3.94 10.81 2.62
CA PRO A 98 5.06 11.68 2.25
C PRO A 98 6.31 10.92 1.79
N ASP A 99 6.47 9.66 2.22
CA ASP A 99 7.59 8.81 1.86
C ASP A 99 7.32 7.96 0.59
N CYS A 100 6.13 8.11 0.00
CA CYS A 100 5.73 7.39 -1.21
C CYS A 100 5.67 8.33 -2.42
N THR A 101 5.88 7.77 -3.60
CA THR A 101 5.57 8.42 -4.87
C THR A 101 4.16 8.04 -5.31
N VAL A 102 3.30 9.02 -5.56
CA VAL A 102 1.95 8.82 -6.11
C VAL A 102 1.96 9.26 -7.57
N LEU A 103 1.57 8.36 -8.47
CA LEU A 103 1.48 8.60 -9.92
C LEU A 103 0.03 8.51 -10.38
N CYS A 104 -0.36 9.40 -11.28
CA CYS A 104 -1.66 9.38 -11.95
C CYS A 104 -1.52 8.80 -13.36
N GLU A 105 -2.44 7.92 -13.74
CA GLU A 105 -2.54 7.34 -15.08
C GLU A 105 -1.21 6.73 -15.63
N PRO A 106 -0.38 6.03 -14.82
CA PRO A 106 0.85 5.44 -15.33
C PRO A 106 0.55 4.27 -16.27
N GLN A 107 1.40 4.05 -17.27
CA GLN A 107 1.26 2.90 -18.17
C GLN A 107 1.96 1.66 -17.60
N LEU A 108 1.19 0.60 -17.36
CA LEU A 108 1.65 -0.69 -16.90
C LEU A 108 1.55 -1.70 -18.06
N PRO A 109 2.63 -1.93 -18.83
CA PRO A 109 2.65 -2.98 -19.84
C PRO A 109 2.58 -4.37 -19.19
N ILE A 110 1.49 -5.08 -19.44
CA ILE A 110 1.23 -6.45 -18.98
C ILE A 110 1.36 -7.38 -20.19
N ALA A 111 2.30 -8.32 -20.13
CA ALA A 111 2.70 -9.15 -21.27
C ALA A 111 1.53 -9.83 -22.02
N GLN A 112 0.48 -10.24 -21.30
CA GLN A 112 -0.68 -10.94 -21.87
C GLN A 112 -1.91 -10.05 -22.09
N HIS A 113 -1.94 -8.83 -21.54
CA HIS A 113 -3.11 -7.97 -21.52
C HIS A 113 -2.89 -6.60 -22.19
N GLY A 114 -1.72 -6.39 -22.79
CA GLY A 114 -1.37 -5.13 -23.44
C GLY A 114 -0.96 -4.06 -22.42
N VAL A 115 -1.48 -2.85 -22.56
CA VAL A 115 -1.18 -1.76 -21.62
C VAL A 115 -2.38 -1.54 -20.70
N PHE A 116 -2.17 -1.66 -19.40
CA PHE A 116 -3.12 -1.24 -18.39
C PHE A 116 -2.74 0.15 -17.89
N VAL A 117 -3.72 1.04 -17.74
CA VAL A 117 -3.52 2.40 -17.26
C VAL A 117 -4.46 2.61 -16.07
N PRO A 118 -4.05 2.28 -14.84
CA PRO A 118 -4.84 2.56 -13.65
C PRO A 118 -4.92 4.06 -13.39
N ASP A 119 -5.97 4.50 -12.70
CA ASP A 119 -6.09 5.91 -12.30
C ASP A 119 -4.93 6.36 -11.39
N VAL A 120 -4.62 5.57 -10.36
CA VAL A 120 -3.56 5.91 -9.40
C VAL A 120 -2.68 4.72 -9.07
N VAL A 121 -1.37 4.96 -8.97
CA VAL A 121 -0.39 4.02 -8.42
C VAL A 121 0.39 4.68 -7.30
N VAL A 122 0.63 3.94 -6.23
CA VAL A 122 1.50 4.37 -5.12
C VAL A 122 2.73 3.48 -5.07
N ILE A 123 3.90 4.09 -5.06
CA ILE A 123 5.21 3.45 -5.03
C ILE A 123 5.91 3.83 -3.71
N ASN A 124 6.42 2.84 -2.97
CA ASN A 124 7.18 3.09 -1.75
C ASN A 124 8.65 3.48 -2.02
N ASP A 125 9.41 3.76 -0.97
CA ASP A 125 10.83 4.11 -1.01
C ASP A 125 11.75 2.97 -1.48
N GLN A 126 11.23 1.74 -1.60
CA GLN A 126 11.93 0.60 -2.20
C GLN A 126 11.59 0.39 -3.69
N ASN A 127 10.93 1.34 -4.35
CA ASN A 127 10.47 1.23 -5.74
C ASN A 127 9.50 0.05 -5.95
N GLN A 128 8.65 -0.23 -4.96
CA GLN A 128 7.60 -1.23 -5.07
C GLN A 128 6.24 -0.55 -5.14
N ILE A 129 5.41 -0.98 -6.10
CA ILE A 129 4.01 -0.61 -6.18
C ILE A 129 3.28 -1.26 -4.99
N VAL A 130 2.70 -0.44 -4.14
CA VAL A 130 1.95 -0.84 -2.95
C VAL A 130 0.45 -0.58 -3.07
N VAL A 131 0.03 0.27 -4.01
CA VAL A 131 -1.37 0.47 -4.38
C VAL A 131 -1.51 0.56 -5.89
N VAL A 132 -2.51 -0.13 -6.44
CA VAL A 132 -3.07 0.11 -7.77
C VAL A 132 -4.55 0.41 -7.60
N LEU A 133 -5.00 1.59 -8.00
CA LEU A 133 -6.34 2.09 -7.76
C LEU A 133 -7.03 2.46 -9.07
N GLU A 134 -8.24 1.94 -9.24
CA GLU A 134 -9.18 2.30 -10.31
C GLU A 134 -10.38 3.03 -9.73
N ILE A 135 -10.82 4.09 -10.40
CA ILE A 135 -11.96 4.94 -10.06
C ILE A 135 -13.06 4.72 -11.12
N LYS A 136 -14.30 4.62 -10.66
CA LYS A 136 -15.48 4.60 -11.52
C LYS A 136 -16.49 5.64 -11.04
N PHE A 137 -16.63 6.74 -11.77
CA PHE A 137 -17.56 7.82 -11.40
C PHE A 137 -18.76 7.88 -12.35
N VAL A 138 -19.85 7.20 -11.97
CA VAL A 138 -21.10 7.18 -12.75
C VAL A 138 -22.29 7.44 -11.83
N PRO A 139 -22.39 8.63 -11.21
CA PRO A 139 -23.40 8.93 -10.18
C PRO A 139 -24.85 8.89 -10.70
N HIS A 140 -25.05 8.99 -12.01
CA HIS A 140 -26.38 9.05 -12.63
C HIS A 140 -26.80 7.75 -13.33
N ALA A 141 -25.96 6.70 -13.31
CA ALA A 141 -26.27 5.44 -13.96
C ALA A 141 -25.70 4.24 -13.18
N TYR A 142 -25.69 3.08 -13.84
CA TYR A 142 -25.20 1.81 -13.30
C TYR A 142 -23.78 1.58 -13.83
N PRO A 143 -22.73 1.73 -13.00
CA PRO A 143 -21.38 1.48 -13.45
C PRO A 143 -21.20 0.02 -13.85
N VAL A 144 -20.59 -0.22 -15.01
CA VAL A 144 -20.08 -1.53 -15.44
C VAL A 144 -18.66 -1.66 -14.89
N PHE A 145 -18.34 -2.76 -14.21
CA PHE A 145 -17.10 -2.90 -13.43
C PHE A 145 -16.31 -4.17 -13.77
N GLU A 146 -16.92 -5.12 -14.46
CA GLU A 146 -16.39 -6.46 -14.68
C GLU A 146 -15.05 -6.44 -15.43
N ALA A 147 -14.93 -5.58 -16.46
CA ALA A 147 -13.69 -5.42 -17.22
C ALA A 147 -12.57 -4.77 -16.39
N ASP A 148 -12.92 -3.82 -15.53
CA ASP A 148 -11.96 -3.09 -14.68
C ASP A 148 -11.43 -4.02 -13.58
N ILE A 149 -12.31 -4.80 -12.95
CA ILE A 149 -11.92 -5.85 -12.00
C ILE A 149 -11.09 -6.95 -12.67
N ALA A 150 -11.43 -7.38 -13.89
CA ALA A 150 -10.64 -8.37 -14.61
C ALA A 150 -9.21 -7.87 -14.90
N LYS A 151 -9.03 -6.59 -15.23
CA LYS A 151 -7.70 -5.98 -15.40
C LYS A 151 -6.93 -5.89 -14.09
N LEU A 152 -7.57 -5.43 -13.01
CA LEU A 152 -6.97 -5.39 -11.66
C LEU A 152 -6.52 -6.78 -11.22
N ARG A 153 -7.34 -7.81 -11.49
CA ARG A 153 -6.99 -9.20 -11.20
C ARG A 153 -5.82 -9.70 -12.04
N ALA A 154 -5.83 -9.40 -13.35
CA ALA A 154 -4.73 -9.77 -14.24
C ALA A 154 -3.39 -9.19 -13.79
N ILE A 155 -3.36 -7.90 -13.41
CA ILE A 155 -2.14 -7.30 -12.88
C ILE A 155 -1.74 -7.88 -11.52
N ALA A 156 -2.69 -8.25 -10.67
CA ALA A 156 -2.40 -8.89 -9.39
C ALA A 156 -1.74 -10.27 -9.54
N LEU A 157 -2.13 -11.03 -10.56
CA LEU A 157 -1.58 -12.36 -10.84
C LEU A 157 -0.26 -12.31 -11.63
N ASP A 158 -0.18 -11.46 -12.67
CA ASP A 158 0.96 -11.43 -13.59
C ASP A 158 2.03 -10.40 -13.21
N GLY A 159 1.64 -9.34 -12.48
CA GLY A 159 2.49 -8.19 -12.24
C GLY A 159 3.61 -8.43 -11.23
N GLU A 160 3.53 -9.46 -10.39
CA GLU A 160 4.62 -9.84 -9.46
C GLU A 160 5.90 -10.28 -10.19
N ARG A 161 5.76 -10.76 -11.43
CA ARG A 161 6.89 -11.17 -12.29
C ARG A 161 7.35 -10.07 -13.22
N SER A 162 6.68 -8.91 -13.19
CA SER A 162 6.89 -7.81 -14.11
C SER A 162 7.66 -6.67 -13.45
N SER A 163 8.43 -5.95 -14.27
CA SER A 163 9.14 -4.74 -13.86
C SER A 163 8.80 -3.60 -14.79
N PHE A 164 8.56 -2.42 -14.25
CA PHE A 164 8.00 -1.27 -14.96
C PHE A 164 8.94 -0.06 -14.88
N ASP A 165 9.03 0.67 -15.98
CA ASP A 165 9.67 1.98 -16.04
C ASP A 165 8.60 3.04 -15.79
N LEU A 166 8.51 3.55 -14.57
CA LEU A 166 7.43 4.48 -14.17
C LEU A 166 7.93 5.87 -13.77
N LEU A 167 9.13 5.94 -13.20
CA LEU A 167 9.67 7.19 -12.68
C LEU A 167 10.30 7.99 -13.81
N LEU A 168 9.90 9.25 -13.94
CA LEU A 168 10.43 10.18 -14.95
C LEU A 168 11.44 11.12 -14.33
N GLN A 169 12.50 11.42 -15.07
CA GLN A 169 13.39 12.54 -14.77
C GLN A 169 12.71 13.85 -15.22
N PRO A 170 12.29 14.75 -14.29
CA PRO A 170 11.42 15.87 -14.66
C PRO A 170 12.03 16.84 -15.67
N LYS A 171 13.36 16.99 -15.65
CA LYS A 171 14.08 17.89 -16.56
C LYS A 171 14.11 17.40 -18.01
N THR A 172 14.02 16.09 -18.23
CA THR A 172 14.24 15.49 -19.55
C THR A 172 13.01 14.77 -20.08
N GLY A 173 12.05 14.44 -19.21
CA GLY A 173 10.89 13.62 -19.54
C GLY A 173 11.24 12.16 -19.86
N LYS A 174 12.50 11.75 -19.67
CA LYS A 174 12.93 10.36 -19.89
C LYS A 174 12.66 9.53 -18.63
N PHE A 175 12.40 8.25 -18.82
CA PHE A 175 12.39 7.29 -17.71
C PHE A 175 13.74 7.26 -17.01
N MET A 176 13.71 7.19 -15.69
CA MET A 176 14.87 6.91 -14.87
C MET A 176 15.25 5.44 -15.03
N ASP A 177 16.53 5.12 -14.85
CA ASP A 177 17.02 3.73 -14.81
C ASP A 177 16.72 3.08 -13.44
N VAL A 178 15.43 3.10 -13.08
CA VAL A 178 14.91 2.57 -11.81
C VAL A 178 13.69 1.72 -12.14
N LYS A 179 13.83 0.41 -11.95
CA LYS A 179 12.74 -0.54 -12.15
C LYS A 179 11.82 -0.55 -10.94
N THR A 180 10.52 -0.47 -11.22
CA THR A 180 9.46 -0.61 -10.22
C THR A 180 8.83 -1.99 -10.33
N THR A 181 8.54 -2.66 -9.23
CA THR A 181 7.88 -3.99 -9.22
C THR A 181 6.62 -3.96 -8.36
N ILE A 182 5.70 -4.92 -8.53
CA ILE A 182 4.53 -5.03 -7.65
C ILE A 182 4.94 -5.68 -6.33
N SER A 183 4.58 -5.05 -5.21
CA SER A 183 4.75 -5.64 -3.89
C SER A 183 3.82 -6.86 -3.72
N PRO A 184 4.29 -7.96 -3.08
CA PRO A 184 3.41 -9.06 -2.69
C PRO A 184 2.24 -8.61 -1.78
N GLU A 185 2.41 -7.50 -1.07
CA GLU A 185 1.40 -6.89 -0.19
C GLU A 185 0.64 -5.75 -0.88
N CYS A 186 0.80 -5.57 -2.20
CA CYS A 186 0.12 -4.52 -2.96
C CYS A 186 -1.41 -4.65 -2.81
N LEU A 187 -2.06 -3.52 -2.53
CA LEU A 187 -3.52 -3.40 -2.50
C LEU A 187 -4.04 -2.98 -3.87
N PHE A 188 -4.99 -3.75 -4.39
CA PHE A 188 -5.78 -3.46 -5.58
C PHE A 188 -7.11 -2.85 -5.13
N VAL A 189 -7.35 -1.61 -5.54
CA VAL A 189 -8.45 -0.80 -5.05
C VAL A 189 -9.41 -0.51 -6.19
N PHE A 190 -10.70 -0.76 -5.96
CA PHE A 190 -11.76 -0.31 -6.85
C PHE A 190 -12.65 0.69 -6.11
N ALA A 191 -12.58 1.95 -6.52
CA ALA A 191 -13.34 3.04 -5.94
C ALA A 191 -14.48 3.46 -6.87
N VAL A 192 -15.70 3.56 -6.37
CA VAL A 192 -16.88 3.73 -7.21
C VAL A 192 -17.91 4.68 -6.60
N VAL A 193 -18.42 5.58 -7.44
CA VAL A 193 -19.62 6.36 -7.17
C VAL A 193 -20.69 5.96 -8.18
N GLY A 194 -21.81 5.45 -7.71
CA GLY A 194 -22.90 4.96 -8.57
C GLY A 194 -24.26 5.04 -7.89
N ARG A 195 -25.31 4.60 -8.59
CA ARG A 195 -26.63 4.43 -7.97
C ARG A 195 -26.59 3.39 -6.85
N TRP A 196 -27.42 3.58 -5.82
CA TRP A 196 -27.47 2.68 -4.66
C TRP A 196 -27.80 1.23 -4.98
N ASP A 197 -28.54 1.00 -6.06
CA ASP A 197 -28.98 -0.32 -6.54
C ASP A 197 -28.05 -0.90 -7.62
N ALA A 198 -26.91 -0.25 -7.89
CA ALA A 198 -25.95 -0.77 -8.86
C ALA A 198 -25.09 -1.90 -8.29
N LYS A 199 -24.86 -2.94 -9.09
CA LYS A 199 -23.97 -4.06 -8.68
C LYS A 199 -22.56 -3.58 -8.33
N ALA A 200 -22.05 -2.57 -9.03
CA ALA A 200 -20.71 -2.06 -8.80
C ALA A 200 -20.51 -1.42 -7.42
N VAL A 201 -21.57 -0.92 -6.76
CA VAL A 201 -21.46 -0.33 -5.41
C VAL A 201 -21.61 -1.37 -4.30
N ASP A 202 -21.99 -2.61 -4.63
CA ASP A 202 -22.01 -3.73 -3.70
C ASP A 202 -20.58 -4.31 -3.57
N VAL A 203 -19.93 -3.97 -2.47
CA VAL A 203 -18.54 -4.37 -2.21
C VAL A 203 -18.39 -5.90 -2.16
N GLU A 204 -19.40 -6.65 -1.73
CA GLU A 204 -19.31 -8.12 -1.70
C GLU A 204 -19.32 -8.70 -3.11
N ILE A 205 -20.19 -8.18 -4.00
CA ILE A 205 -20.24 -8.61 -5.40
C ILE A 205 -18.91 -8.32 -6.10
N VAL A 206 -18.39 -7.10 -5.95
CA VAL A 206 -17.12 -6.71 -6.58
C VAL A 206 -15.95 -7.51 -6.01
N THR A 207 -15.92 -7.74 -4.69
CA THR A 207 -14.88 -8.55 -4.03
C THR A 207 -14.91 -10.00 -4.53
N LYS A 208 -16.09 -10.60 -4.66
CA LYS A 208 -16.26 -11.93 -5.26
C LYS A 208 -15.79 -11.97 -6.72
N ALA A 209 -16.06 -10.92 -7.49
CA ALA A 209 -15.58 -10.83 -8.87
C ALA A 209 -14.04 -10.73 -8.95
N PHE A 210 -13.39 -10.07 -7.99
CA PHE A 210 -11.93 -9.95 -7.95
C PHE A 210 -11.23 -11.27 -7.56
N TYR A 211 -11.70 -11.93 -6.49
CA TYR A 211 -11.10 -13.19 -6.03
C TYR A 211 -11.54 -14.42 -6.85
N GLY A 212 -12.64 -14.34 -7.59
CA GLY A 212 -13.19 -15.50 -8.27
C GLY A 212 -13.74 -16.56 -7.30
N GLY A 213 -13.84 -17.81 -7.77
CA GLY A 213 -14.58 -18.89 -7.10
C GLY A 213 -13.78 -19.76 -6.12
N ASP A 214 -12.44 -19.73 -6.16
CA ASP A 214 -11.57 -20.56 -5.30
C ASP A 214 -10.70 -19.68 -4.39
N GLN A 215 -10.20 -20.23 -3.28
CA GLN A 215 -9.34 -19.54 -2.31
C GLN A 215 -8.08 -18.98 -2.99
N ASP A 216 -8.20 -17.75 -3.48
CA ASP A 216 -7.24 -17.12 -4.39
C ASP A 216 -5.97 -16.71 -3.62
N ALA A 217 -4.82 -16.80 -4.28
CA ALA A 217 -3.52 -16.34 -3.72
C ALA A 217 -3.50 -14.83 -3.42
N LEU A 218 -4.58 -14.14 -3.78
CA LEU A 218 -4.77 -12.71 -3.63
C LEU A 218 -5.50 -12.31 -2.35
N VAL A 219 -5.95 -13.25 -1.51
CA VAL A 219 -6.73 -12.95 -0.29
C VAL A 219 -6.10 -11.82 0.54
N GLY A 220 -6.91 -10.80 0.85
CA GLY A 220 -6.49 -9.64 1.63
C GLY A 220 -5.85 -8.51 0.81
N ARG A 221 -5.69 -8.68 -0.51
CA ARG A 221 -5.09 -7.68 -1.41
C ARG A 221 -6.12 -6.82 -2.14
N PHE A 222 -7.41 -7.02 -1.92
CA PHE A 222 -8.47 -6.21 -2.54
C PHE A 222 -9.15 -5.28 -1.54
N LEU A 223 -9.42 -4.05 -1.97
CA LEU A 223 -10.21 -3.07 -1.22
C LEU A 223 -11.26 -2.42 -2.13
N GLY A 224 -12.55 -2.69 -1.85
CA GLY A 224 -13.66 -1.99 -2.48
C GLY A 224 -14.03 -0.72 -1.71
N LEU A 225 -14.09 0.42 -2.39
CA LEU A 225 -14.49 1.72 -1.83
C LEU A 225 -15.73 2.23 -2.55
N ALA A 226 -16.91 2.03 -1.97
CA ALA A 226 -18.16 2.39 -2.62
C ALA A 226 -18.80 3.66 -2.02
N ARG A 227 -19.42 4.45 -2.89
CA ARG A 227 -20.41 5.46 -2.52
C ARG A 227 -21.64 5.33 -3.39
N THR A 228 -22.79 5.31 -2.73
CA THR A 228 -24.09 5.29 -3.38
C THR A 228 -24.67 6.69 -3.52
N THR A 229 -25.43 6.89 -4.59
CA THR A 229 -26.30 8.04 -4.78
C THR A 229 -27.74 7.63 -4.51
N GLY A 230 -28.49 8.51 -3.85
CA GLY A 230 -29.94 8.36 -3.67
C GLY A 230 -30.38 7.29 -2.66
N SER A 231 -29.85 7.30 -1.43
CA SER A 231 -30.42 6.51 -0.33
C SER A 231 -31.14 7.41 0.70
N THR A 232 -32.38 7.02 1.01
CA THR A 232 -33.46 7.65 1.83
C THR A 232 -34.21 8.81 1.15
N ALA A 233 -35.54 8.75 0.96
CA ALA A 233 -36.60 7.92 1.56
C ALA A 233 -37.19 6.85 0.62
#